data_AF-A0AA41FZG0-F1
#
_entry.id   AF-A0AA41FZG0-F1
#
_cell.length_a   1.000
_cell.length_b   1.000
_cell.length_c   1.000
_cell.angle_alpha   90.00
_cell.angle_beta   90.00
_cell.angle_gamma   90.00
#
_symmetry.space_group_name_H-M   'P 1'
#
loop_
_entity.id
_entity.type
_entity.pdbx_description
1 polymer ?
#
loop_
_entity_poly.entity_id
_entity_poly.type
_entity_poly.pdbx_seq_one_letter_code
_entity_poly.pdbx_strand_id
1 'polypeptide(L)'
;MDRPRDWLGARATILLPVLVAILSFATGVVNISDVSITGPLAAYIPRSVQRAAGFTGALTGFTLLVSVLGLRRRLRIAWYVTVVLLPVSALQGLVQSSAFSLPLVVLSLLSLPTMLLNRRRFDRPIDLSTAQLAAGAALVGAQVYGTVGAYALRDEFGGISTLTDAFYFTLVTASTVGYGDITPQSPQARLFGMSVVVLGTASFAIALGSLLGPAIEKRLSEALGNMSDAQLNLLENHVLVLGYGDLTEPIIEELADAVDFIVITPDTDAATRLQQQDINVLTADPSDEEPLQRAGIEDASAVVAATNDDAQDALAILTAQTLNPTVNIVAAATDRENIEKLRRAGADTVISPAVLGGHLIVQSALGREGMENIADHLLDVKDEDDADI
;
A
#
# COMPACT_ATOMS: atom_id res chain seq x y z
N MET A 1 0.02 33.22 -7.13
CA MET A 1 1.45 33.02 -6.82
C MET A 1 1.57 32.24 -5.51
N ASP A 2 1.21 30.95 -5.45
CA ASP A 2 1.16 30.21 -4.16
C ASP A 2 1.80 28.80 -4.16
N ARG A 3 2.38 28.34 -5.28
CA ARG A 3 2.90 26.96 -5.39
C ARG A 3 4.15 26.60 -4.55
N PRO A 4 5.06 27.52 -4.12
CA PRO A 4 6.25 27.08 -3.39
C PRO A 4 6.06 26.88 -1.87
N ARG A 5 5.00 27.43 -1.25
CA ARG A 5 4.76 27.30 0.20
C ARG A 5 4.21 25.93 0.59
N ASP A 6 3.33 25.34 -0.23
CA ASP A 6 2.75 24.02 0.04
C ASP A 6 3.76 22.87 -0.07
N TRP A 7 4.76 23.01 -0.94
CA TRP A 7 5.74 21.97 -1.20
C TRP A 7 6.82 21.89 -0.11
N LEU A 8 7.25 23.03 0.43
CA LEU A 8 8.17 23.09 1.58
C LEU A 8 7.50 22.55 2.86
N GLY A 9 6.23 22.89 3.09
CA GLY A 9 5.46 22.35 4.23
C GLY A 9 5.31 20.82 4.18
N ALA A 10 5.03 20.29 2.98
CA ALA A 10 4.90 18.86 2.74
C ALA A 10 6.14 18.05 3.12
N ARG A 11 7.30 18.47 2.59
CA ARG A 11 8.57 17.77 2.81
C ARG A 11 9.04 17.92 4.25
N ALA A 12 8.90 19.10 4.84
CA ALA A 12 9.26 19.35 6.23
C ALA A 12 8.46 18.48 7.22
N THR A 13 7.18 18.21 6.92
CA THR A 13 6.32 17.36 7.76
C THR A 13 6.80 15.91 7.82
N ILE A 14 7.54 15.42 6.83
CA ILE A 14 8.10 14.06 6.85
C ILE A 14 9.56 14.08 7.32
N LEU A 15 10.36 15.05 6.85
CA LEU A 15 11.79 15.13 7.15
C LEU A 15 12.08 15.43 8.62
N LEU A 16 11.33 16.34 9.27
CA LEU A 16 11.58 16.70 10.66
C LEU A 16 11.37 15.51 11.61
N PRO A 17 10.23 14.78 11.56
CA PRO A 17 10.07 13.57 12.37
C PRO A 17 11.09 12.47 12.06
N VAL A 18 11.56 12.33 10.80
CA VAL A 18 12.65 11.39 10.47
C VAL A 18 13.90 11.74 11.28
N LEU A 19 14.30 13.01 11.27
CA LEU A 19 15.47 13.48 12.00
C LEU A 19 15.31 13.29 13.50
N VAL A 20 14.12 13.60 14.04
CA VAL A 20 13.79 13.33 15.45
C VAL A 20 13.89 11.84 15.75
N ALA A 21 13.34 10.98 14.90
CA ALA A 21 13.33 9.54 15.13
C ALA A 21 14.75 8.94 15.16
N ILE A 22 15.60 9.32 14.20
CA ILE A 22 17.00 8.91 14.13
C ILE A 22 17.77 9.42 15.35
N LEU A 23 17.60 10.70 15.69
CA LEU A 23 18.34 11.30 16.80
C LEU A 23 17.86 10.76 18.15
N SER A 24 16.56 10.51 18.32
CA SER A 24 15.97 9.89 19.51
C SER A 24 16.50 8.46 19.68
N PHE A 25 16.53 7.69 18.59
CA PHE A 25 17.09 6.34 18.57
C PHE A 25 18.59 6.35 18.94
N ALA A 26 19.39 7.17 18.26
CA ALA A 26 20.83 7.25 18.50
C ALA A 26 21.16 7.73 19.92
N THR A 27 20.50 8.79 20.38
CA THR A 27 20.70 9.34 21.74
C THR A 27 20.26 8.32 22.79
N GLY A 28 19.14 7.62 22.55
CA GLY A 28 18.69 6.51 23.39
C GLY A 28 19.74 5.42 23.50
N VAL A 29 20.20 4.87 22.36
CA VAL A 29 21.19 3.79 22.29
C VAL A 29 22.50 4.15 22.99
N VAL A 30 23.05 5.34 22.76
CA VAL A 30 24.28 5.81 23.42
C VAL A 30 24.10 5.85 24.94
N ASN A 31 22.92 6.26 25.41
CA ASN A 31 22.61 6.39 26.84
C ASN A 31 22.11 5.09 27.49
N ILE A 32 21.99 3.96 26.77
CA ILE A 32 21.60 2.67 27.37
C ILE A 32 22.71 2.16 28.32
N SER A 33 23.97 2.34 27.95
CA SER A 33 25.14 1.81 28.67
C SER A 33 25.82 2.83 29.60
N ASP A 34 25.50 4.12 29.48
CA ASP A 34 26.26 5.18 30.15
C ASP A 34 25.68 5.52 31.54
N VAL A 35 26.55 5.56 32.56
CA VAL A 35 26.16 5.71 33.98
C VAL A 35 26.38 7.15 34.47
N SER A 36 27.15 7.96 33.75
CA SER A 36 27.46 9.35 34.11
C SER A 36 26.79 10.34 33.17
N ILE A 37 25.59 10.78 33.54
CA ILE A 37 24.89 11.83 32.82
C ILE A 37 25.45 13.18 33.27
N THR A 38 26.09 13.89 32.35
CA THR A 38 26.65 15.22 32.56
C THR A 38 25.74 16.26 31.93
N GLY A 39 24.95 16.96 32.74
CA GLY A 39 24.29 18.17 32.28
C GLY A 39 23.47 18.91 33.33
N PRO A 40 22.88 20.06 32.96
CA PRO A 40 22.41 21.07 33.91
C PRO A 40 21.23 20.61 34.76
N LEU A 41 20.43 19.65 34.27
CA LEU A 41 19.29 19.09 34.99
C LEU A 41 19.59 17.75 35.66
N ALA A 42 20.80 17.19 35.46
CA ALA A 42 21.18 15.88 35.97
C ALA A 42 21.11 15.78 37.51
N ALA A 43 21.32 16.90 38.20
CA ALA A 43 21.25 16.98 39.66
C ALA A 43 19.82 16.86 40.23
N TYR A 44 18.78 17.14 39.43
CA TYR A 44 17.39 17.20 39.87
C TYR A 44 16.57 15.97 39.48
N ILE A 45 17.11 15.09 38.63
CA ILE A 45 16.37 13.94 38.10
C ILE A 45 16.87 12.66 38.77
N PRO A 46 15.97 11.80 39.29
CA PRO A 46 16.36 10.53 39.88
C PRO A 46 17.09 9.61 38.88
N ARG A 47 18.13 8.91 39.35
CA ARG A 47 18.93 8.00 38.52
C ARG A 47 18.11 6.87 37.86
N SER A 48 17.02 6.44 38.48
CA SER A 48 16.09 5.44 37.91
C SER A 48 15.39 5.97 36.66
N VAL A 49 14.94 7.23 36.69
CA VAL A 49 14.27 7.91 35.57
C VAL A 49 15.24 8.16 34.43
N GLN A 50 16.48 8.54 34.76
CA GLN A 50 17.57 8.71 33.79
C GLN A 50 17.91 7.41 33.02
N ARG A 51 18.06 6.28 33.72
CA ARG A 51 18.33 4.97 33.07
C ARG A 51 17.15 4.51 32.22
N ALA A 52 15.93 4.65 32.74
CA ALA A 52 14.73 4.33 31.98
C ALA A 52 14.61 5.20 30.71
N ALA A 53 15.02 6.47 30.78
CA ALA A 53 14.97 7.39 29.64
C ALA A 53 15.89 6.99 28.48
N GLY A 54 17.06 6.38 28.74
CA GLY A 54 17.95 5.89 27.67
C GLY A 54 17.28 4.79 26.83
N PHE A 55 16.86 3.70 27.49
CA PHE A 55 16.13 2.59 26.85
C PHE A 55 14.83 3.06 26.19
N THR A 56 14.00 3.80 26.92
CA THR A 56 12.71 4.27 26.40
C THR A 56 12.89 5.29 25.27
N GLY A 57 13.98 6.06 25.24
CA GLY A 57 14.32 6.95 24.14
C GLY A 57 14.64 6.19 22.85
N ALA A 58 15.41 5.10 22.96
CA ALA A 58 15.69 4.22 21.82
C ALA A 58 14.39 3.63 21.26
N LEU A 59 13.51 3.14 22.14
CA LEU A 59 12.20 2.60 21.77
C LEU A 59 11.29 3.66 21.13
N THR A 60 11.23 4.88 21.68
CA THR A 60 10.49 6.01 21.11
C THR A 60 11.00 6.34 19.71
N GLY A 61 12.32 6.42 19.52
CA GLY A 61 12.94 6.70 18.21
C GLY A 61 12.62 5.64 17.17
N PHE A 62 12.72 4.35 17.54
CA PHE A 62 12.33 3.25 16.65
C PHE A 62 10.85 3.31 16.28
N THR A 63 9.97 3.57 17.25
CA THR A 63 8.53 3.66 17.01
C THR A 63 8.18 4.87 16.13
N LEU A 64 8.87 6.00 16.30
CA LEU A 64 8.76 7.16 15.42
C LEU A 64 9.21 6.84 13.98
N LEU A 65 10.28 6.06 13.78
CA LEU A 65 10.71 5.62 12.44
C LEU A 65 9.61 4.81 11.74
N VAL A 66 8.99 3.85 12.44
CA VAL A 66 7.87 3.07 11.91
C VAL A 66 6.68 3.98 11.59
N SER A 67 6.36 4.92 12.49
CA SER A 67 5.29 5.89 12.28
C SER A 67 5.53 6.76 11.04
N VAL A 68 6.77 7.19 10.79
CA VAL A 68 7.14 7.94 9.59
C VAL A 68 6.87 7.17 8.30
N LEU A 69 7.11 5.85 8.28
CA LEU A 69 6.77 5.03 7.12
C LEU A 69 5.25 5.07 6.85
N GLY A 70 4.44 5.07 7.92
CA GLY A 70 3.00 5.27 7.84
C GLY A 70 2.59 6.68 7.37
N LEU A 71 3.32 7.72 7.77
CA LEU A 71 3.09 9.10 7.32
C LEU A 71 3.32 9.24 5.81
N ARG A 72 4.32 8.53 5.23
CA ARG A 72 4.53 8.51 3.77
C ARG A 72 3.32 7.95 3.02
N ARG A 73 2.57 7.03 3.65
CA ARG A 73 1.31 6.46 3.14
C ARG A 73 0.06 7.29 3.51
N ARG A 74 0.23 8.46 4.12
CA ARG A 74 -0.84 9.37 4.57
C ARG A 74 -1.80 8.78 5.63
N LEU A 75 -1.32 7.82 6.42
CA LEU A 75 -2.16 7.12 7.41
C LEU A 75 -2.51 8.01 8.62
N ARG A 76 -3.79 8.03 9.00
CA ARG A 76 -4.30 8.76 10.19
C ARG A 76 -3.62 8.30 11.47
N ILE A 77 -3.49 6.98 11.68
CA ILE A 77 -2.93 6.45 12.93
C ILE A 77 -1.46 6.87 13.10
N ALA A 78 -0.71 6.91 12.00
CA ALA A 78 0.69 7.30 12.01
C ALA A 78 0.84 8.77 12.42
N TRP A 79 -0.07 9.62 11.98
CA TRP A 79 -0.14 11.00 12.45
C TRP A 79 -0.40 11.09 13.95
N TYR A 80 -1.40 10.37 14.48
CA TYR A 80 -1.67 10.35 15.92
C TYR A 80 -0.46 9.86 16.73
N VAL A 81 0.14 8.75 16.32
CA VAL A 81 1.32 8.17 16.98
C VAL A 81 2.47 9.17 16.96
N THR A 82 2.77 9.80 15.82
CA THR A 82 3.85 10.78 15.74
C THR A 82 3.57 12.01 16.59
N VAL A 83 2.35 12.56 16.57
CA VAL A 83 1.98 13.72 17.41
C VAL A 83 2.12 13.42 18.90
N VAL A 84 1.83 12.18 19.33
CA VAL A 84 1.99 11.75 20.73
C VAL A 84 3.46 11.49 21.09
N LEU A 85 4.24 10.90 20.19
CA LEU A 85 5.63 10.53 20.46
C LEU A 85 6.62 11.70 20.38
N LEU A 86 6.33 12.75 19.63
CA LEU A 86 7.21 13.94 19.55
C LEU A 86 7.40 14.66 20.90
N PRO A 87 6.35 14.96 21.70
CA PRO A 87 6.50 15.47 23.05
C PRO A 87 7.24 14.52 23.98
N VAL A 88 6.98 13.20 23.87
CA VAL A 88 7.67 12.18 24.66
C VAL A 88 9.16 12.19 24.35
N SER A 89 9.54 12.26 23.08
CA SER A 89 10.93 12.36 22.63
C SER A 89 11.61 13.64 23.13
N ALA A 90 10.91 14.78 23.11
CA ALA A 90 11.43 16.02 23.68
C ALA A 90 11.67 15.90 25.19
N LEU A 91 10.72 15.33 25.94
CA LEU A 91 10.84 15.14 27.38
C LEU A 91 11.98 14.17 27.72
N GLN A 92 12.12 13.07 26.97
CA GLN A 92 13.24 12.14 27.10
C GLN A 92 14.59 12.82 26.82
N GLY A 93 14.66 13.69 25.80
CA GLY A 93 15.84 14.50 25.53
C GLY A 93 16.22 15.38 26.73
N LEU A 94 15.27 16.10 27.30
CA LEU A 94 15.52 16.93 28.50
C LEU A 94 16.02 16.09 29.68
N VAL A 95 15.46 14.89 29.87
CA VAL A 95 15.84 13.98 30.95
C VAL A 95 17.23 13.38 30.78
N GLN A 96 17.61 13.04 29.54
CA GLN A 96 18.91 12.45 29.23
C GLN A 96 20.05 13.48 29.31
N SER A 97 19.76 14.77 29.15
CA SER A 97 20.69 15.88 29.41
C SER A 97 22.09 15.70 28.77
N SER A 98 22.17 15.12 27.57
CA SER A 98 23.39 14.88 26.80
C SER A 98 23.62 15.95 25.71
N ALA A 99 24.82 16.04 25.14
CA ALA A 99 25.15 16.96 24.05
C ALA A 99 24.23 16.79 22.82
N PHE A 100 23.78 15.55 22.56
CA PHE A 100 22.85 15.22 21.48
C PHE A 100 21.37 15.48 21.83
N SER A 101 21.07 15.71 23.11
CA SER A 101 19.71 15.94 23.59
C SER A 101 19.15 17.30 23.20
N LEU A 102 19.98 18.35 23.16
CA LEU A 102 19.52 19.70 22.79
C LEU A 102 18.97 19.77 21.35
N PRO A 103 19.68 19.28 20.32
CA PRO A 103 19.12 19.20 18.96
C PRO A 103 17.85 18.35 18.90
N LEU A 104 17.76 17.27 19.69
CA LEU A 104 16.59 16.40 19.74
C LEU A 104 15.35 17.14 20.24
N VAL A 105 15.48 17.88 21.34
CA VAL A 105 14.37 18.66 21.92
C VAL A 105 13.92 19.73 20.93
N VAL A 106 14.86 20.48 20.35
CA VAL A 106 14.56 21.55 19.39
C VAL A 106 13.83 20.99 18.16
N LEU A 107 14.35 19.93 17.55
CA LEU A 107 13.74 19.31 16.38
C LEU A 107 12.35 18.73 16.71
N SER A 108 12.20 18.11 17.89
CA SER A 108 10.90 17.58 18.34
C SER A 108 9.86 18.69 18.48
N LEU A 109 10.23 19.81 19.10
CA LEU A 109 9.35 20.97 19.25
C LEU A 109 9.03 21.66 17.91
N LEU A 110 9.99 21.74 16.98
CA LEU A 110 9.78 22.30 15.64
C LEU A 110 8.90 21.40 14.75
N SER A 111 8.97 20.08 14.94
CA SER A 111 8.19 19.11 14.16
C SER A 111 6.70 19.05 14.55
N LEU A 112 6.35 19.47 15.76
CA LEU A 112 4.96 19.46 16.24
C LEU A 112 4.04 20.43 15.48
N PRO A 113 4.38 21.72 15.31
CA PRO A 113 3.58 22.65 14.53
C PRO A 113 3.39 22.20 13.08
N THR A 114 4.43 21.63 12.44
CA THR A 114 4.32 21.16 11.05
C THR A 114 3.36 19.98 10.93
N MET A 115 3.34 19.07 11.92
CA MET A 115 2.35 17.99 12.01
C MET A 115 0.92 18.51 12.20
N LEU A 116 0.74 19.46 13.11
CA LEU A 116 -0.59 19.98 13.46
C LEU A 116 -1.21 20.80 12.32
N LEU A 117 -0.42 21.64 11.65
CA LEU A 117 -0.86 22.46 10.52
C LEU A 117 -1.27 21.59 9.32
N ASN A 118 -0.56 20.47 9.10
CA ASN A 118 -0.82 19.58 7.96
C ASN A 118 -1.69 18.37 8.31
N ARG A 119 -2.47 18.42 9.40
CA ARG A 119 -3.36 17.31 9.82
C ARG A 119 -4.29 16.80 8.72
N ARG A 120 -4.76 17.69 7.84
CA ARG A 120 -5.69 17.36 6.75
C ARG A 120 -5.08 16.45 5.69
N ARG A 121 -3.76 16.34 5.64
CA ARG A 121 -3.03 15.50 4.67
C ARG A 121 -2.97 14.03 5.07
N PHE A 122 -3.28 13.72 6.32
CA PHE A 122 -3.20 12.37 6.89
C PHE A 122 -4.61 11.87 7.19
N ASP A 123 -5.39 11.67 6.13
CA ASP A 123 -6.81 11.35 6.18
C ASP A 123 -7.13 9.93 5.74
N ARG A 124 -6.13 9.11 5.40
CA ARG A 124 -6.33 7.71 5.03
C ARG A 124 -6.52 6.85 6.29
N PRO A 125 -7.65 6.15 6.46
CA PRO A 125 -7.80 5.15 7.53
C PRO A 125 -6.89 3.94 7.26
N ILE A 126 -6.66 3.13 8.30
CA ILE A 126 -6.14 1.78 8.10
C ILE A 126 -7.35 0.88 7.97
N ASP A 127 -7.48 0.24 6.82
CA ASP A 127 -8.47 -0.79 6.59
C ASP A 127 -7.82 -2.13 6.99
N LEU A 128 -8.18 -2.61 8.17
CA LEU A 128 -7.78 -3.94 8.65
C LEU A 128 -8.90 -4.92 8.34
N SER A 129 -8.55 -6.08 7.79
CA SER A 129 -9.54 -7.14 7.59
C SER A 129 -10.06 -7.64 8.94
N THR A 130 -11.26 -8.22 8.94
CA THR A 130 -11.83 -8.89 10.13
C THR A 130 -10.88 -9.96 10.68
N ALA A 131 -10.17 -10.66 9.79
CA ALA A 131 -9.15 -11.63 10.17
C ALA A 131 -7.95 -10.97 10.88
N GLN A 132 -7.46 -9.82 10.41
CA GLN A 132 -6.37 -9.09 11.07
C GLN A 132 -6.77 -8.55 12.44
N LEU A 133 -8.00 -8.04 12.57
CA LEU A 133 -8.54 -7.60 13.87
C LEU A 133 -8.69 -8.78 14.84
N ALA A 134 -9.24 -9.91 14.37
CA ALA A 134 -9.37 -11.11 15.16
C ALA A 134 -8.01 -11.68 15.60
N ALA A 135 -7.02 -11.69 14.70
CA ALA A 135 -5.66 -12.12 14.98
C ALA A 135 -4.99 -11.24 16.04
N GLY A 136 -5.12 -9.91 15.91
CA GLY A 136 -4.62 -8.96 16.90
C GLY A 136 -5.29 -9.14 18.26
N ALA A 137 -6.62 -9.30 18.28
CA ALA A 137 -7.37 -9.56 19.52
C ALA A 137 -6.98 -10.90 20.17
N ALA A 138 -6.79 -11.96 19.38
CA ALA A 138 -6.33 -13.25 19.86
C ALA A 138 -4.93 -13.17 20.48
N LEU A 139 -4.00 -12.46 19.85
CA LEU A 139 -2.65 -12.25 20.38
C LEU A 139 -2.68 -11.47 21.70
N VAL A 140 -3.41 -10.36 21.76
CA VAL A 140 -3.56 -9.58 22.99
C VAL A 140 -4.23 -10.42 24.08
N GLY A 141 -5.27 -11.17 23.74
CA GLY A 141 -5.97 -12.07 24.65
C GLY A 141 -5.05 -13.15 25.21
N ALA A 142 -4.24 -13.80 24.37
CA ALA A 142 -3.27 -14.79 24.79
C ALA A 142 -2.19 -14.19 25.71
N GLN A 143 -1.71 -12.97 25.42
CA GLN A 143 -0.76 -12.27 26.28
C GLN A 143 -1.35 -11.91 27.63
N VAL A 144 -2.59 -11.44 27.67
CA VAL A 144 -3.29 -11.14 28.93
C VAL A 144 -3.52 -12.42 29.72
N TYR A 145 -4.02 -13.48 29.09
CA TYR A 145 -4.24 -14.79 29.72
C TYR A 145 -2.95 -15.34 30.34
N GLY A 146 -1.87 -15.40 29.56
CA GLY A 146 -0.59 -15.91 30.03
C GLY A 146 0.01 -15.05 31.13
N THR A 147 -0.03 -13.72 30.99
CA THR A 147 0.53 -12.79 32.00
C THR A 147 -0.23 -12.87 33.32
N VAL A 148 -1.57 -12.83 33.28
CA VAL A 148 -2.40 -12.90 34.48
C VAL A 148 -2.28 -14.26 35.14
N GLY A 149 -2.33 -15.34 34.35
CA GLY A 149 -2.20 -16.70 34.89
C GLY A 149 -0.82 -16.99 35.48
N ALA A 150 0.26 -16.57 34.80
CA ALA A 150 1.62 -16.74 35.30
C ALA A 150 1.87 -15.91 36.57
N TYR A 151 1.30 -14.70 36.66
CA TYR A 151 1.39 -13.88 37.86
C TYR A 151 0.53 -14.42 39.02
N ALA A 152 -0.63 -15.01 38.72
CA ALA A 152 -1.48 -15.65 39.72
C ALA A 152 -0.83 -16.93 40.30
N LEU A 153 -0.14 -17.70 39.45
CA LEU A 153 0.60 -18.90 39.82
C LEU A 153 2.08 -18.63 40.16
N ARG A 154 2.47 -17.38 40.43
CA ARG A 154 3.88 -16.97 40.55
C ARG A 154 4.70 -17.79 41.54
N ASP A 155 4.09 -18.26 42.63
CA ASP A 155 4.76 -19.06 43.66
C ASP A 155 5.13 -20.47 43.16
N GLU A 156 4.53 -20.91 42.04
CA GLU A 156 4.79 -22.18 41.38
C GLU A 156 5.76 -22.05 40.18
N PHE A 157 6.27 -20.84 39.92
CA PHE A 157 7.25 -20.55 38.88
C PHE A 157 8.60 -20.14 39.49
N GLY A 158 9.69 -20.60 38.87
CA GLY A 158 11.02 -20.09 39.20
C GLY A 158 11.26 -18.76 38.48
N GLY A 159 11.29 -17.64 39.21
CA GLY A 159 11.70 -16.34 38.67
C GLY A 159 10.58 -15.31 38.39
N ILE A 160 9.32 -15.59 38.76
CA ILE A 160 8.24 -14.60 38.64
C ILE A 160 8.01 -13.90 39.98
N SER A 161 8.35 -12.61 40.05
CA SER A 161 8.11 -11.78 41.23
C SER A 161 7.22 -10.58 40.93
N THR A 162 7.31 -10.05 39.71
CA THR A 162 6.58 -8.88 39.24
C THR A 162 5.65 -9.22 38.08
N LEU A 163 4.70 -8.32 37.80
CA LEU A 163 3.85 -8.44 36.61
C LEU A 163 4.69 -8.38 35.32
N THR A 164 5.82 -7.66 35.35
CA THR A 164 6.76 -7.57 34.25
C THR A 164 7.41 -8.92 33.95
N ASP A 165 7.79 -9.68 34.99
CA ASP A 165 8.37 -11.03 34.83
C ASP A 165 7.36 -12.00 34.20
N ALA A 166 6.10 -11.90 34.61
CA ALA A 166 5.01 -12.72 34.05
C ALA A 166 4.69 -12.35 32.58
N PHE A 167 4.70 -11.06 32.25
CA PHE A 167 4.56 -10.60 30.87
C PHE A 167 5.73 -11.05 30.00
N TYR A 168 6.95 -10.94 30.53
CA TYR A 168 8.17 -11.39 29.87
C TYR A 168 8.14 -12.90 29.58
N PHE A 169 7.81 -13.73 30.57
CA PHE A 169 7.63 -15.18 30.39
C PHE A 169 6.63 -15.47 29.25
N THR A 170 5.48 -14.80 29.28
CA THR A 170 4.42 -15.02 28.30
C THR A 170 4.86 -14.60 26.89
N LEU A 171 5.52 -13.46 26.75
CA LEU A 171 6.05 -12.96 25.47
C LEU A 171 7.12 -13.88 24.88
N VAL A 172 8.09 -14.32 25.69
CA VAL A 172 9.17 -15.22 25.28
C VAL A 172 8.61 -16.60 24.88
N THR A 173 7.58 -17.06 25.59
CA THR A 173 6.92 -18.34 25.30
C THR A 173 6.07 -18.26 24.02
N ALA A 174 5.20 -17.25 23.90
CA ALA A 174 4.32 -17.07 22.74
C ALA A 174 5.09 -16.82 21.43
N SER A 175 6.21 -16.10 21.51
CA SER A 175 7.10 -15.85 20.36
C SER A 175 8.00 -17.04 20.00
N THR A 176 7.90 -18.16 20.71
CA THR A 176 8.72 -19.38 20.51
C THR A 176 10.22 -19.21 20.73
N VAL A 177 10.65 -18.13 21.39
CA VAL A 177 12.06 -17.90 21.73
C VAL A 177 12.51 -18.83 22.86
N GLY A 178 11.74 -18.90 23.94
CA GLY A 178 11.95 -19.88 25.01
C GLY A 178 13.34 -19.86 25.68
N TYR A 179 13.78 -18.71 26.20
CA TYR A 179 15.10 -18.60 26.87
C TYR A 179 15.32 -19.62 28.01
N GLY A 180 14.25 -20.11 28.64
CA GLY A 180 14.32 -21.15 29.67
C GLY A 180 14.76 -20.62 31.05
N ASP A 181 14.81 -19.31 31.22
CA ASP A 181 15.15 -18.61 32.46
C ASP A 181 13.99 -18.59 33.48
N ILE A 182 12.74 -18.56 33.00
CA ILE A 182 11.53 -18.73 33.83
C ILE A 182 10.86 -20.04 33.47
N THR A 183 10.67 -20.92 34.46
CA THR A 183 10.11 -22.27 34.24
C THR A 183 9.12 -22.69 35.34
N PRO A 184 8.07 -23.46 34.98
CA PRO A 184 7.10 -23.98 35.94
C PRO A 184 7.70 -25.10 36.79
N GLN A 185 7.50 -25.02 38.12
CA GLN A 185 8.08 -25.95 39.10
C GLN A 185 7.07 -26.98 39.61
N SER A 186 5.77 -26.72 39.48
CA SER A 186 4.70 -27.64 39.89
C SER A 186 4.03 -28.35 38.69
N PRO A 187 3.31 -29.46 38.91
CA PRO A 187 2.46 -30.06 37.88
C PRO A 187 1.37 -29.11 37.34
N GLN A 188 0.80 -28.27 38.20
CA GLN A 188 -0.28 -27.33 37.84
C GLN A 188 0.25 -26.20 36.95
N ALA A 189 1.37 -25.58 37.34
CA ALA A 189 2.08 -24.58 36.55
C ALA A 189 2.57 -25.15 35.21
N ARG A 190 2.95 -26.43 35.15
CA ARG A 190 3.31 -27.10 33.89
C ARG A 190 2.12 -27.23 32.94
N LEU A 191 0.96 -27.68 33.42
CA LEU A 191 -0.26 -27.75 32.60
C LEU A 191 -0.69 -26.37 32.11
N PHE A 192 -0.61 -25.36 32.98
CA PHE A 192 -0.83 -23.97 32.59
C PHE A 192 0.17 -23.51 31.53
N GLY A 193 1.47 -23.75 31.73
CA GLY A 193 2.52 -23.43 30.77
C GLY A 193 2.29 -24.08 29.40
N MET A 194 1.87 -25.36 29.37
CA MET A 194 1.48 -26.04 28.13
C MET A 194 0.32 -25.32 27.42
N SER A 195 -0.68 -24.86 28.16
CA SER A 195 -1.79 -24.08 27.58
C SER A 195 -1.31 -22.74 27.00
N VAL A 196 -0.37 -22.06 27.67
CA VAL A 196 0.22 -20.80 27.21
C VAL A 196 1.05 -21.02 25.95
N VAL A 197 1.81 -22.12 25.85
CA VAL A 197 2.52 -22.48 24.62
C VAL A 197 1.54 -22.64 23.46
N VAL A 198 0.49 -23.47 23.62
CA VAL A 198 -0.46 -23.73 22.54
C VAL A 198 -1.20 -22.47 22.10
N LEU A 199 -1.78 -21.72 23.05
CA LEU A 199 -2.57 -20.52 22.74
C LEU A 199 -1.68 -19.36 22.28
N GLY A 200 -0.56 -19.14 22.97
CA GLY A 200 0.41 -18.09 22.68
C GLY A 200 1.03 -18.27 21.30
N THR A 201 1.60 -19.45 21.02
CA THR A 201 2.24 -19.74 19.73
C THR A 201 1.24 -19.69 18.58
N ALA A 202 0.04 -20.26 18.74
CA ALA A 202 -0.99 -20.18 17.70
C ALA A 202 -1.42 -18.73 17.42
N SER A 203 -1.71 -17.94 18.46
CA SER A 203 -2.10 -16.54 18.30
C SER A 203 -1.00 -15.68 17.68
N PHE A 204 0.26 -15.92 18.05
CA PHE A 204 1.42 -15.22 17.49
C PHE A 204 1.62 -15.58 16.01
N ALA A 205 1.52 -16.86 15.64
CA ALA A 205 1.63 -17.32 14.26
C ALA A 205 0.52 -16.73 13.37
N ILE A 206 -0.73 -16.74 13.85
CA ILE A 206 -1.88 -16.16 13.14
C ILE A 206 -1.69 -14.65 12.97
N ALA A 207 -1.28 -13.93 14.04
CA ALA A 207 -1.01 -12.50 13.96
C ALA A 207 0.08 -12.18 12.93
N LEU A 208 1.20 -12.91 12.96
CA LEU A 208 2.29 -12.73 12.01
C LEU A 208 1.86 -13.02 10.57
N GLY A 209 1.15 -14.13 10.34
CA GLY A 209 0.61 -14.50 9.03
C GLY A 209 -0.39 -13.47 8.50
N SER A 210 -1.29 -12.95 9.34
CA SER A 210 -2.26 -11.93 8.95
C SER A 210 -1.63 -10.58 8.60
N LEU A 211 -0.46 -10.28 9.19
CA LEU A 211 0.28 -9.04 8.95
C LEU A 211 1.17 -9.13 7.71
N LEU A 212 1.88 -10.26 7.54
CA LEU A 212 2.84 -10.44 6.45
C LEU A 212 2.23 -11.05 5.19
N GLY A 213 1.22 -11.90 5.33
CA GLY A 213 0.57 -12.63 4.23
C GLY A 213 0.17 -11.74 3.06
N PRO A 214 -0.65 -10.68 3.27
CA PRO A 214 -1.07 -9.80 2.18
C PRO A 214 0.10 -9.10 1.47
N ALA A 215 1.18 -8.78 2.19
CA ALA A 215 2.35 -8.15 1.60
C ALA A 215 3.18 -9.12 0.75
N ILE A 216 3.23 -10.39 1.15
CA ILE A 216 3.89 -11.46 0.40
C ILE A 216 3.06 -11.81 -0.83
N GLU A 217 1.75 -12.02 -0.66
CA GLU A 217 0.80 -12.33 -1.73
C GLU A 217 0.82 -11.25 -2.81
N LYS A 218 0.75 -9.97 -2.43
CA LYS A 218 0.86 -8.85 -3.38
C LYS A 218 2.15 -8.92 -4.20
N ARG A 219 3.30 -9.17 -3.57
CA ARG A 219 4.59 -9.28 -4.29
C ARG A 219 4.66 -10.50 -5.20
N LEU A 220 4.00 -11.59 -4.81
CA LEU A 220 3.96 -12.82 -5.60
C LEU A 220 3.05 -12.63 -6.83
N SER A 221 1.89 -12.03 -6.63
CA SER A 221 0.93 -11.64 -7.68
C SER A 221 1.56 -10.65 -8.67
N GLU A 222 2.25 -9.61 -8.20
CA GLU A 222 3.03 -8.68 -9.03
C GLU A 222 4.13 -9.40 -9.84
N ALA A 223 4.70 -10.49 -9.33
CA ALA A 223 5.77 -11.23 -9.99
C ALA A 223 5.28 -12.32 -10.95
N LEU A 224 4.06 -12.83 -10.78
CA LEU A 224 3.53 -13.97 -11.54
C LEU A 224 2.44 -13.57 -12.57
N GLY A 225 1.86 -12.37 -12.44
CA GLY A 225 0.70 -11.96 -13.22
C GLY A 225 -0.58 -12.61 -12.67
N ASN A 226 -1.70 -11.89 -12.77
CA ASN A 226 -2.96 -12.26 -12.09
C ASN A 226 -3.86 -13.22 -12.87
N MET A 227 -3.45 -13.66 -14.07
CA MET A 227 -4.13 -14.71 -14.83
C MET A 227 -3.28 -15.98 -14.81
N SER A 228 -3.93 -17.12 -14.57
CA SER A 228 -3.23 -18.40 -14.67
C SER A 228 -2.91 -18.70 -16.14
N ASP A 229 -1.70 -19.19 -16.42
CA ASP A 229 -1.28 -19.53 -17.80
C ASP A 229 -2.26 -20.51 -18.49
N ALA A 230 -3.02 -21.30 -17.70
CA ALA A 230 -4.05 -22.20 -18.21
C ALA A 230 -5.31 -21.50 -18.75
N GLN A 231 -5.70 -20.35 -18.19
CA GLN A 231 -6.84 -19.56 -18.71
C GLN A 231 -6.46 -18.82 -19.99
N LEU A 232 -5.20 -18.38 -20.10
CA LEU A 232 -4.69 -17.67 -21.26
C LEU A 232 -4.57 -18.57 -22.50
N ASN A 233 -4.17 -19.83 -22.32
CA ASN A 233 -4.02 -20.81 -23.40
C ASN A 233 -5.34 -21.31 -24.02
N LEU A 234 -6.50 -20.86 -23.52
CA LEU A 234 -7.82 -21.26 -24.04
C LEU A 234 -8.50 -20.17 -24.87
N LEU A 235 -7.86 -19.01 -25.02
CA LEU A 235 -8.44 -17.84 -25.68
C LEU A 235 -8.04 -17.85 -27.16
N GLU A 236 -9.04 -17.96 -28.02
CA GLU A 236 -8.92 -17.83 -29.47
C GLU A 236 -9.94 -16.79 -29.95
N ASN A 237 -9.61 -15.96 -30.94
CA ASN A 237 -10.47 -14.92 -31.52
C ASN A 237 -10.91 -13.80 -30.54
N HIS A 238 -10.16 -13.55 -29.47
CA HIS A 238 -10.43 -12.49 -28.50
C HIS A 238 -9.83 -11.13 -28.91
N VAL A 239 -10.30 -10.07 -28.26
CA VAL A 239 -9.74 -8.72 -28.41
C VAL A 239 -8.72 -8.42 -27.31
N LEU A 240 -7.58 -7.83 -27.67
CA LEU A 240 -6.58 -7.34 -26.73
C LEU A 240 -6.75 -5.83 -26.53
N VAL A 241 -7.02 -5.41 -25.30
CA VAL A 241 -7.07 -3.99 -24.93
C VAL A 241 -5.77 -3.62 -24.20
N LEU A 242 -4.96 -2.78 -24.84
CA LEU A 242 -3.65 -2.37 -24.36
C LEU A 242 -3.77 -1.07 -23.55
N GLY A 243 -3.56 -1.20 -22.25
CA GLY A 243 -3.67 -0.13 -21.27
C GLY A 243 -5.07 0.07 -20.70
N TYR A 244 -5.17 1.00 -19.76
CA TYR A 244 -6.43 1.43 -19.16
C TYR A 244 -6.39 2.94 -18.87
N GLY A 245 -7.46 3.65 -19.25
CA GLY A 245 -7.64 5.10 -19.13
C GLY A 245 -9.06 5.53 -19.51
N ASP A 246 -9.25 6.84 -19.66
CA ASP A 246 -10.59 7.44 -19.80
C ASP A 246 -11.32 7.01 -21.09
N LEU A 247 -10.58 6.70 -22.16
CA LEU A 247 -11.14 6.23 -23.43
C LEU A 247 -11.33 4.71 -23.45
N THR A 248 -10.48 3.92 -22.78
CA THR A 248 -10.64 2.46 -22.74
C THR A 248 -11.73 2.00 -21.80
N GLU A 249 -12.04 2.74 -20.72
CA GLU A 249 -13.09 2.37 -19.77
C GLU A 249 -14.45 2.14 -20.46
N PRO A 250 -15.00 3.09 -21.25
CA PRO A 250 -16.24 2.84 -21.99
C PRO A 250 -16.07 1.78 -23.11
N ILE A 251 -14.88 1.64 -23.71
CA ILE A 251 -14.63 0.57 -24.69
C ILE A 251 -14.76 -0.82 -24.03
N ILE A 252 -14.22 -0.97 -22.82
CA ILE A 252 -14.31 -2.21 -22.05
C ILE A 252 -15.76 -2.54 -21.69
N GLU A 253 -16.55 -1.52 -21.32
CA GLU A 253 -17.99 -1.68 -21.04
C GLU A 253 -18.77 -2.16 -22.27
N GLU A 254 -18.47 -1.63 -23.46
CA GLU A 254 -19.09 -2.08 -24.71
C GLU A 254 -18.64 -3.49 -25.12
N LEU A 255 -17.37 -3.84 -24.91
CA LEU A 255 -16.83 -5.16 -25.24
C LEU A 255 -17.39 -6.26 -24.34
N ALA A 256 -17.72 -5.94 -23.08
CA ALA A 256 -18.18 -6.89 -22.06
C ALA A 256 -19.36 -7.78 -22.50
N ASP A 257 -20.27 -7.24 -23.31
CA ASP A 257 -21.44 -7.97 -23.79
C ASP A 257 -21.25 -8.55 -25.21
N ALA A 258 -20.17 -8.17 -25.91
CA ALA A 258 -20.03 -8.39 -27.34
C ALA A 258 -19.06 -9.54 -27.68
N VAL A 259 -17.89 -9.57 -27.05
CA VAL A 259 -16.79 -10.49 -27.41
C VAL A 259 -15.91 -10.80 -26.21
N ASP A 260 -15.20 -11.93 -26.25
CA ASP A 260 -14.14 -12.21 -25.28
C ASP A 260 -12.97 -11.23 -25.49
N PHE A 261 -12.46 -10.68 -24.39
CA PHE A 261 -11.33 -9.76 -24.44
C PHE A 261 -10.45 -9.88 -23.19
N ILE A 262 -9.22 -9.37 -23.31
CA ILE A 262 -8.23 -9.28 -22.23
C ILE A 262 -7.70 -7.87 -22.18
N VAL A 263 -7.65 -7.28 -20.98
CA VAL A 263 -7.00 -5.99 -20.74
C VAL A 263 -5.56 -6.21 -20.25
N ILE A 264 -4.58 -5.49 -20.79
CA ILE A 264 -3.20 -5.49 -20.29
C ILE A 264 -2.87 -4.11 -19.75
N THR A 265 -2.63 -3.96 -18.45
CA THR A 265 -2.36 -2.63 -17.86
C THR A 265 -1.34 -2.70 -16.73
N PRO A 266 -0.41 -1.72 -16.63
CA PRO A 266 0.54 -1.66 -15.51
C PRO A 266 -0.11 -1.10 -14.24
N ASP A 267 -1.33 -0.54 -14.32
CA ASP A 267 -2.06 -0.01 -13.17
C ASP A 267 -2.71 -1.13 -12.35
N THR A 268 -2.07 -1.45 -11.22
CA THR A 268 -2.56 -2.45 -10.26
C THR A 268 -3.93 -2.12 -9.67
N ASP A 269 -4.24 -0.83 -9.47
CA ASP A 269 -5.52 -0.42 -8.89
C ASP A 269 -6.65 -0.57 -9.92
N ALA A 270 -6.39 -0.27 -11.20
CA ALA A 270 -7.31 -0.53 -12.30
C ALA A 270 -7.51 -2.03 -12.53
N ALA A 271 -6.45 -2.83 -12.56
CA ALA A 271 -6.54 -4.28 -12.72
C ALA A 271 -7.38 -4.93 -11.60
N THR A 272 -7.21 -4.49 -10.35
CA THR A 272 -8.02 -4.98 -9.23
C THR A 272 -9.51 -4.67 -9.44
N ARG A 273 -9.86 -3.51 -10.00
CA ARG A 273 -11.24 -3.10 -10.25
C ARG A 273 -11.89 -3.91 -11.37
N LEU A 274 -11.17 -4.11 -12.47
CA LEU A 274 -11.61 -4.94 -13.59
C LEU A 274 -11.87 -6.39 -13.15
N GLN A 275 -10.99 -6.96 -12.31
CA GLN A 275 -11.19 -8.31 -11.75
C GLN A 275 -12.45 -8.41 -10.87
N GLN A 276 -12.78 -7.35 -10.11
CA GLN A 276 -14.01 -7.33 -9.31
C GLN A 276 -15.28 -7.29 -10.16
N GLN A 277 -15.15 -6.97 -11.45
CA GLN A 277 -16.21 -6.99 -12.46
C GLN A 277 -16.14 -8.27 -13.33
N ASP A 278 -15.37 -9.28 -12.92
CA ASP A 278 -15.13 -10.52 -13.66
C ASP A 278 -14.51 -10.32 -15.06
N ILE A 279 -13.78 -9.21 -15.26
CA ILE A 279 -13.06 -8.92 -16.51
C ILE A 279 -11.64 -9.50 -16.46
N ASN A 280 -11.26 -10.20 -17.54
CA ASN A 280 -9.93 -10.75 -17.71
C ASN A 280 -8.89 -9.62 -17.87
N VAL A 281 -7.90 -9.58 -16.96
CA VAL A 281 -6.85 -8.56 -16.98
C VAL A 281 -5.48 -9.11 -16.59
N LEU A 282 -4.47 -8.77 -17.38
CA LEU A 282 -3.06 -9.02 -17.13
C LEU A 282 -2.40 -7.74 -16.60
N THR A 283 -1.85 -7.81 -15.38
CA THR A 283 -1.16 -6.67 -14.78
C THR A 283 0.30 -6.63 -15.24
N ALA A 284 0.57 -5.94 -16.34
CA ALA A 284 1.89 -5.84 -16.96
C ALA A 284 1.99 -4.60 -17.87
N ASP A 285 3.20 -4.27 -18.30
CA ASP A 285 3.43 -3.20 -19.28
C ASP A 285 3.03 -3.67 -20.69
N PRO A 286 2.08 -3.02 -21.38
CA PRO A 286 1.63 -3.42 -22.71
C PRO A 286 2.67 -3.14 -23.82
N SER A 287 3.76 -2.43 -23.50
CA SER A 287 4.87 -2.24 -24.45
C SER A 287 5.87 -3.41 -24.47
N ASP A 288 5.82 -4.31 -23.48
CA ASP A 288 6.69 -5.48 -23.41
C ASP A 288 6.13 -6.67 -24.24
N GLU A 289 7.02 -7.49 -24.82
CA GLU A 289 6.62 -8.63 -25.66
C GLU A 289 6.00 -9.78 -24.86
N GLU A 290 6.56 -10.12 -23.69
CA GLU A 290 6.15 -11.29 -22.89
C GLU A 290 4.68 -11.23 -22.45
N PRO A 291 4.14 -10.09 -21.98
CA PRO A 291 2.72 -9.95 -21.66
C PRO A 291 1.79 -10.21 -22.85
N LEU A 292 2.12 -9.69 -24.04
CA LEU A 292 1.30 -9.84 -25.24
C LEU A 292 1.32 -11.29 -25.76
N GLN A 293 2.49 -11.95 -25.71
CA GLN A 293 2.62 -13.37 -26.03
C GLN A 293 1.80 -14.24 -25.06
N ARG A 294 1.93 -13.98 -23.76
CA ARG A 294 1.13 -14.69 -22.74
C ARG A 294 -0.36 -14.47 -22.93
N ALA A 295 -0.77 -13.29 -23.40
CA ALA A 295 -2.16 -12.98 -23.68
C ALA A 295 -2.67 -13.50 -25.04
N GLY A 296 -1.88 -14.31 -25.76
CA GLY A 296 -2.31 -14.98 -26.99
C GLY A 296 -2.47 -14.04 -28.19
N ILE A 297 -1.61 -13.02 -28.33
CA ILE A 297 -1.70 -12.06 -29.45
C ILE A 297 -1.64 -12.71 -30.85
N GLU A 298 -1.02 -13.87 -30.98
CA GLU A 298 -0.96 -14.61 -32.25
C GLU A 298 -2.35 -15.02 -32.75
N ASP A 299 -3.29 -15.31 -31.84
CA ASP A 299 -4.64 -15.79 -32.12
C ASP A 299 -5.73 -14.71 -31.87
N ALA A 300 -5.33 -13.49 -31.53
CA ALA A 300 -6.23 -12.38 -31.27
C ALA A 300 -6.90 -11.87 -32.56
N SER A 301 -8.19 -11.53 -32.46
CA SER A 301 -8.97 -11.01 -33.59
C SER A 301 -8.70 -9.53 -33.85
N ALA A 302 -8.41 -8.75 -32.80
CA ALA A 302 -8.06 -7.34 -32.89
C ALA A 302 -7.26 -6.87 -31.66
N VAL A 303 -6.56 -5.76 -31.82
CA VAL A 303 -5.86 -5.04 -30.75
C VAL A 303 -6.40 -3.61 -30.67
N VAL A 304 -6.69 -3.13 -29.46
CA VAL A 304 -7.13 -1.77 -29.19
C VAL A 304 -6.13 -1.06 -28.29
N ALA A 305 -5.61 0.10 -28.72
CA ALA A 305 -4.73 0.96 -27.92
C ALA A 305 -5.31 2.38 -27.86
N ALA A 306 -5.85 2.76 -26.70
CA ALA A 306 -6.64 3.98 -26.56
C ALA A 306 -6.45 4.62 -25.18
N THR A 307 -5.21 4.73 -24.71
CA THR A 307 -4.95 5.36 -23.41
C THR A 307 -4.82 6.88 -23.54
N ASN A 308 -4.60 7.53 -22.40
CA ASN A 308 -4.33 8.97 -22.35
C ASN A 308 -2.86 9.30 -22.69
N ASP A 309 -2.03 8.31 -23.04
CA ASP A 309 -0.61 8.47 -23.38
C ASP A 309 -0.30 7.86 -24.75
N ASP A 310 -0.51 8.65 -25.80
CA ASP A 310 -0.27 8.24 -27.20
C ASP A 310 1.17 7.74 -27.45
N ALA A 311 2.15 8.15 -26.63
CA ALA A 311 3.53 7.68 -26.78
C ALA A 311 3.69 6.24 -26.28
N GLN A 312 3.02 5.88 -25.18
CA GLN A 312 2.95 4.50 -24.70
C GLN A 312 2.12 3.64 -25.65
N ASP A 313 1.00 4.16 -26.14
CA ASP A 313 0.18 3.45 -27.12
C ASP A 313 0.98 3.15 -28.40
N ALA A 314 1.79 4.10 -28.90
CA ALA A 314 2.66 3.86 -30.04
C ALA A 314 3.69 2.74 -29.80
N LEU A 315 4.26 2.64 -28.58
CA LEU A 315 5.18 1.55 -28.23
C LEU A 315 4.45 0.21 -28.16
N ALA A 316 3.29 0.16 -27.51
CA ALA A 316 2.45 -1.04 -27.42
C ALA A 316 2.01 -1.53 -28.82
N ILE A 317 1.62 -0.61 -29.70
CA ILE A 317 1.27 -0.91 -31.10
C ILE A 317 2.47 -1.49 -31.86
N LEU A 318 3.67 -0.91 -31.71
CA LEU A 318 4.88 -1.44 -32.35
C LEU A 318 5.18 -2.88 -31.92
N THR A 319 5.06 -3.16 -30.62
CA THR A 319 5.24 -4.50 -30.06
C THR A 319 4.18 -5.47 -30.59
N ALA A 320 2.90 -5.06 -30.58
CA ALA A 320 1.80 -5.85 -31.13
C ALA A 320 1.98 -6.18 -32.62
N GLN A 321 2.32 -5.18 -33.43
CA GLN A 321 2.59 -5.33 -34.87
C GLN A 321 3.78 -6.24 -35.15
N THR A 322 4.78 -6.25 -34.26
CA THR A 322 5.96 -7.12 -34.37
C THR A 322 5.61 -8.58 -34.09
N LEU A 323 4.76 -8.83 -33.09
CA LEU A 323 4.36 -10.17 -32.68
C LEU A 323 3.32 -10.78 -33.63
N ASN A 324 2.33 -10.01 -34.07
CA ASN A 324 1.33 -10.43 -35.04
C ASN A 324 1.16 -9.38 -36.15
N PRO A 325 1.89 -9.52 -37.28
CA PRO A 325 1.82 -8.53 -38.36
C PRO A 325 0.47 -8.44 -39.10
N THR A 326 -0.43 -9.39 -38.85
CA THR A 326 -1.73 -9.51 -39.53
C THR A 326 -2.92 -9.13 -38.64
N VAL A 327 -2.70 -8.90 -37.35
CA VAL A 327 -3.78 -8.49 -36.43
C VAL A 327 -4.26 -7.09 -36.80
N ASN A 328 -5.57 -6.87 -36.72
CA ASN A 328 -6.16 -5.55 -36.93
C ASN A 328 -5.93 -4.69 -35.70
N ILE A 329 -5.15 -3.62 -35.83
CA ILE A 329 -4.81 -2.70 -34.73
C ILE A 329 -5.62 -1.40 -34.86
N VAL A 330 -6.46 -1.13 -33.87
CA VAL A 330 -7.25 0.09 -33.76
C VAL A 330 -6.70 0.95 -32.63
N ALA A 331 -6.41 2.20 -32.91
CA ALA A 331 -5.91 3.14 -31.91
C ALA A 331 -6.80 4.39 -31.77
N ALA A 332 -6.88 4.92 -30.56
CA ALA A 332 -7.45 6.25 -30.32
C ALA A 332 -6.32 7.26 -30.07
N ALA A 333 -6.33 8.37 -30.82
CA ALA A 333 -5.40 9.47 -30.62
C ALA A 333 -5.99 10.49 -29.65
N THR A 334 -5.38 10.62 -28.48
CA THR A 334 -5.69 11.65 -27.49
C THR A 334 -5.28 13.03 -28.02
N ASP A 335 -4.07 13.14 -28.56
CA ASP A 335 -3.59 14.34 -29.23
C ASP A 335 -3.65 14.20 -30.75
N ARG A 336 -4.34 15.14 -31.41
CA ARG A 336 -4.48 15.17 -32.89
C ARG A 336 -3.15 15.12 -33.65
N GLU A 337 -2.07 15.60 -33.03
CA GLU A 337 -0.73 15.66 -33.64
C GLU A 337 -0.06 14.28 -33.70
N ASN A 338 -0.58 13.31 -32.95
CA ASN A 338 -0.03 11.96 -32.87
C ASN A 338 -0.74 10.95 -33.79
N ILE A 339 -1.81 11.35 -34.48
CA ILE A 339 -2.56 10.48 -35.43
C ILE A 339 -1.61 9.80 -36.42
N GLU A 340 -0.76 10.59 -37.08
CA GLU A 340 0.21 10.07 -38.06
C GLU A 340 1.33 9.24 -37.41
N LYS A 341 1.64 9.47 -36.13
CA LYS A 341 2.66 8.70 -35.40
C LYS A 341 2.13 7.31 -35.07
N LEU A 342 0.87 7.22 -34.61
CA LEU A 342 0.20 5.94 -34.32
C LEU A 342 0.02 5.10 -35.60
N ARG A 343 -0.36 5.72 -36.73
CA ARG A 343 -0.39 5.02 -38.03
C ARG A 343 0.97 4.47 -38.44
N ARG A 344 2.04 5.26 -38.25
CA ARG A 344 3.41 4.81 -38.56
C ARG A 344 3.93 3.74 -37.59
N ALA A 345 3.40 3.69 -36.37
CA ALA A 345 3.70 2.64 -35.41
C ALA A 345 3.12 1.29 -35.81
N GLY A 346 2.05 1.27 -36.62
CA GLY A 346 1.42 0.04 -37.10
C GLY A 346 -0.10 0.02 -36.99
N ALA A 347 -0.75 1.06 -36.44
CA ALA A 347 -2.20 1.08 -36.34
C ALA A 347 -2.87 1.17 -37.73
N ASP A 348 -3.73 0.20 -38.04
CA ASP A 348 -4.54 0.18 -39.27
C ASP A 348 -5.56 1.33 -39.26
N THR A 349 -6.23 1.50 -38.12
CA THR A 349 -7.24 2.53 -37.91
C THR A 349 -6.85 3.41 -36.73
N VAL A 350 -6.85 4.73 -36.95
CA VAL A 350 -6.65 5.71 -35.88
C VAL A 350 -7.82 6.68 -35.85
N ILE A 351 -8.49 6.75 -34.71
CA ILE A 351 -9.64 7.61 -34.45
C ILE A 351 -9.21 8.69 -33.45
N SER A 352 -9.60 9.95 -33.66
CA SER A 352 -9.40 10.99 -32.64
C SER A 352 -10.75 11.46 -32.11
N PRO A 353 -11.18 10.97 -30.91
CA PRO A 353 -12.47 11.34 -30.33
C PRO A 353 -12.62 12.84 -30.13
N ALA A 354 -11.55 13.54 -29.72
CA ALA A 354 -11.57 14.99 -29.53
C ALA A 354 -11.82 15.76 -30.85
N VAL A 355 -11.24 15.32 -31.97
CA VAL A 355 -11.47 15.93 -33.28
C VAL A 355 -12.89 15.66 -33.77
N LEU A 356 -13.38 14.43 -33.62
CA LEU A 356 -14.75 14.06 -33.97
C LEU A 356 -15.78 14.83 -33.14
N GLY A 357 -15.65 14.80 -31.81
CA GLY A 357 -16.51 15.54 -30.89
C GLY A 357 -16.49 17.04 -31.16
N GLY A 358 -15.30 17.61 -31.42
CA GLY A 358 -15.17 19.01 -31.80
C GLY A 358 -15.92 19.36 -33.10
N HIS A 359 -15.89 18.47 -34.09
CA HIS A 359 -16.67 18.64 -35.31
C HIS A 359 -18.18 18.63 -35.01
N LEU A 360 -18.68 17.63 -34.26
CA LEU A 360 -20.09 17.50 -33.89
C LEU A 360 -20.62 18.73 -33.13
N ILE A 361 -19.83 19.27 -32.20
CA ILE A 361 -20.18 20.49 -31.44
C ILE A 361 -20.31 21.69 -32.38
N VAL A 362 -19.39 21.88 -33.31
CA VAL A 362 -19.46 22.99 -34.28
C VAL A 362 -20.67 22.85 -35.20
N GLN A 363 -20.94 21.64 -35.71
CA GLN A 363 -22.12 21.40 -36.55
C GLN A 363 -23.42 21.72 -35.80
N SER A 364 -23.51 21.30 -34.54
CA SER A 364 -24.65 21.57 -33.66
C SER A 364 -24.81 23.06 -33.37
N ALA A 365 -23.71 23.76 -33.08
CA ALA A 365 -23.72 25.21 -32.82
C ALA A 365 -24.12 26.03 -34.05
N LEU A 366 -23.85 25.54 -35.26
CA LEU A 366 -24.26 26.16 -36.52
C LEU A 366 -25.73 25.86 -36.89
N GLY A 367 -26.48 25.16 -36.04
CA GLY A 367 -27.91 24.91 -36.22
C GLY A 367 -28.23 23.89 -37.31
N ARG A 368 -27.30 22.99 -37.63
CA ARG A 368 -27.60 21.85 -38.49
C ARG A 368 -28.47 20.87 -37.71
N GLU A 369 -29.75 20.82 -38.07
CA GLU A 369 -30.74 19.92 -37.47
C GLU A 369 -30.30 18.45 -37.62
N GLY A 370 -30.62 17.62 -36.62
CA GLY A 370 -30.36 16.17 -36.64
C GLY A 370 -28.97 15.73 -36.15
N MET A 371 -28.12 16.65 -35.67
CA MET A 371 -26.79 16.28 -35.18
C MET A 371 -26.84 15.53 -33.84
N GLU A 372 -27.84 15.81 -33.00
CA GLU A 372 -28.16 15.06 -31.79
C GLU A 372 -28.63 13.64 -32.15
N ASN A 373 -29.54 13.49 -33.12
CA ASN A 373 -29.97 12.18 -33.61
C ASN A 373 -28.81 11.34 -34.19
N ILE A 374 -27.84 11.97 -34.86
CA ILE A 374 -26.66 11.25 -35.38
C ILE A 374 -25.74 10.83 -34.21
N ALA A 375 -25.59 11.67 -33.19
CA ALA A 375 -24.85 11.29 -31.99
C ALA A 375 -25.54 10.12 -31.27
N ASP A 376 -26.86 10.17 -31.12
CA ASP A 376 -27.66 9.11 -30.53
C ASP A 376 -27.56 7.82 -31.34
N HIS A 377 -27.68 7.87 -32.67
CA HIS A 377 -27.51 6.69 -33.53
C HIS A 377 -26.09 6.08 -33.47
N LEU A 378 -25.06 6.88 -33.20
CA LEU A 378 -23.71 6.36 -33.01
C LEU A 378 -23.54 5.66 -31.64
N LEU A 379 -24.43 5.90 -30.69
CA LEU A 379 -24.41 5.35 -29.33
C LEU A 379 -25.42 4.21 -29.14
N ASP A 380 -26.47 4.13 -29.95
CA ASP A 380 -27.65 3.25 -29.75
C ASP A 380 -27.62 1.95 -30.56
N VAL A 381 -26.44 1.37 -30.82
CA VAL A 381 -26.29 0.16 -31.68
C VAL A 381 -26.78 -1.14 -30.99
N LYS A 382 -27.62 -1.07 -29.93
CA LYS A 382 -28.08 -2.26 -29.18
C LYS A 382 -29.52 -2.76 -29.47
N ASP A 383 -30.33 -2.14 -30.33
CA ASP A 383 -31.78 -2.47 -30.40
C ASP A 383 -32.40 -2.75 -31.81
N GLU A 384 -31.67 -3.24 -32.83
CA GLU A 384 -32.28 -3.53 -34.16
C GLU A 384 -32.37 -5.01 -34.60
N ASP A 385 -32.12 -6.00 -33.75
CA ASP A 385 -32.21 -7.42 -34.15
C ASP A 385 -33.44 -8.21 -33.66
N ASP A 386 -34.46 -7.58 -33.04
CA ASP A 386 -35.65 -8.29 -32.52
C ASP A 386 -36.98 -7.68 -33.01
N ALA A 387 -37.20 -7.64 -34.33
CA ALA A 387 -38.55 -7.47 -34.89
C ALA A 387 -38.67 -7.94 -36.35
N ASP A 388 -38.46 -9.24 -36.61
CA ASP A 388 -39.05 -9.87 -37.81
C ASP A 388 -39.14 -11.42 -37.67
N ILE A 389 -40.07 -11.91 -36.82
CA ILE A 389 -40.81 -13.18 -37.02
C ILE A 389 -42.24 -13.05 -36.45
#